data_AF-A0A9D0AUS5-F1
#
_entry.id   AF-A0A9D0AUS5-F1
#
_cell.length_a   1.000
_cell.length_b   1.000
_cell.length_c   1.000
_cell.angle_alpha   90.00
_cell.angle_beta   90.00
_cell.angle_gamma   90.00
#
_symmetry.space_group_name_H-M   'P 1'
#
loop_
_entity.id
_entity.type
_entity.pdbx_description
1 polymer ?
#
loop_
_entity_poly.entity_id
_entity_poly.type
_entity_poly.pdbx_seq_one_letter_code
_entity_poly.pdbx_strand_id
1 'polypeptide(L)' 'MPTIQQLMQGSTTFYALIYTPNKQNSRKRFPENCVFKMASEQEAKAQPDKNLYPALICGPAKSSEGYLLYYLIEWLD' A
#
# COMPACT_ATOMS: atom_id res chain seq x y z
N MET A 1 22.85 -16.78 16.26
CA MET A 1 22.06 -16.77 15.01
C MET A 1 20.79 -15.99 15.30
N PRO A 2 20.56 -14.81 14.72
CA PRO A 2 19.31 -14.09 14.94
C PRO A 2 18.15 -14.91 14.35
N THR A 3 17.11 -15.13 15.13
CA THR A 3 15.90 -15.86 14.73
C THR A 3 15.25 -15.17 13.53
N ILE A 4 14.76 -15.95 12.56
CA ILE A 4 14.08 -15.46 11.33
C ILE A 4 12.93 -14.49 11.65
N GLN A 5 12.37 -14.59 12.86
CA GLN A 5 11.30 -13.73 13.39
C GLN A 5 11.77 -12.30 13.75
N GLN A 6 13.07 -12.05 13.92
CA GLN A 6 13.62 -10.73 14.28
C GLN A 6 13.93 -9.83 13.07
N LEU A 7 13.87 -10.37 11.85
CA LEU A 7 13.97 -9.61 10.59
C LEU A 7 12.63 -8.98 10.14
N MET A 8 11.56 -9.15 10.91
CA MET A 8 10.23 -8.61 10.60
C MET A 8 9.86 -7.39 11.47
N GLN A 9 10.84 -6.70 12.06
CA GLN A 9 10.64 -5.43 12.75
C GLN A 9 10.60 -4.30 11.72
N GLY A 10 9.44 -4.04 11.11
CA GLY A 10 9.33 -2.94 10.14
C GLY A 10 8.08 -2.97 9.30
N SER A 11 6.91 -3.19 9.91
CA SER A 11 5.65 -2.89 9.23
C SER A 11 5.50 -1.38 9.12
N THR A 12 6.28 -0.73 8.25
CA THR A 12 6.14 0.70 7.98
C THR A 12 4.86 0.90 7.20
N THR A 13 3.93 1.64 7.80
CA THR A 13 2.74 2.08 7.11
C THR A 13 3.09 3.27 6.23
N PHE A 14 2.58 3.26 5.01
CA PHE A 14 2.78 4.32 4.05
C PHE A 14 1.42 4.81 3.57
N TYR A 15 1.32 6.12 3.38
CA TYR A 15 0.19 6.69 2.66
C TYR A 15 0.40 6.44 1.17
N ALA A 16 -0.62 5.97 0.47
CA ALA A 16 -0.55 5.78 -0.96
C ALA A 16 -1.88 6.07 -1.63
N LEU A 17 -1.81 6.48 -2.90
CA LEU A 17 -2.96 6.46 -3.80
C LEU A 17 -3.02 5.10 -4.48
N ILE A 18 -4.16 4.43 -4.38
CA ILE A 18 -4.39 3.17 -5.06
C ILE A 18 -5.31 3.43 -6.24
N TYR A 19 -4.84 3.04 -7.42
CA TYR A 19 -5.67 3.05 -8.61
C TYR A 19 -6.61 1.84 -8.61
N THR A 20 -7.90 2.09 -8.48
CA THR A 20 -8.93 1.07 -8.64
C THR A 20 -10.10 1.62 -9.46
N PRO A 21 -10.39 1.02 -10.63
CA PRO A 21 -11.54 1.42 -11.44
C PRO A 21 -12.87 1.06 -10.79
N ASN A 22 -12.87 0.21 -9.75
CA ASN A 22 -14.09 -0.14 -9.03
C ASN A 22 -13.78 -0.43 -7.55
N LYS A 23 -14.15 0.51 -6.65
CA LYS A 23 -13.95 0.41 -5.19
C LYS A 23 -14.50 -0.91 -4.61
N GLN A 24 -15.57 -1.48 -5.21
CA GLN A 24 -16.21 -2.74 -4.77
C GLN A 24 -15.45 -4.02 -5.15
N ASN A 25 -14.65 -4.02 -6.23
CA ASN A 25 -13.84 -5.18 -6.63
C ASN A 25 -12.34 -4.94 -6.37
N SER A 26 -12.04 -4.01 -5.47
CA SER A 26 -10.69 -3.71 -5.02
C SER A 26 -10.14 -4.89 -4.24
N ARG A 27 -9.07 -5.49 -4.78
CA ARG A 27 -8.31 -6.54 -4.09
C ARG A 27 -7.75 -5.99 -2.78
N LYS A 28 -7.64 -6.81 -1.73
CA LYS A 28 -6.99 -6.39 -0.47
C LYS A 28 -5.45 -6.33 -0.56
N ARG A 29 -4.89 -6.74 -1.70
CA ARG A 29 -3.45 -6.83 -1.97
C ARG A 29 -3.18 -6.15 -3.28
N PHE A 30 -2.26 -5.21 -3.27
CA PHE A 30 -1.87 -4.46 -4.46
C PHE A 30 -0.37 -4.65 -4.71
N PRO A 31 0.03 -4.95 -5.96
CA PRO A 31 1.42 -4.85 -6.34
C PRO A 31 1.84 -3.37 -6.34
N GLU A 32 3.14 -3.09 -6.16
CA GLU A 32 3.68 -1.72 -6.23
C GLU A 32 3.26 -0.95 -7.49
N ASN A 33 3.01 -1.66 -8.59
CA ASN A 33 2.63 -1.07 -9.88
C ASN A 33 1.31 -0.26 -9.83
N CYS A 34 0.40 -0.59 -8.91
CA CYS A 34 -0.88 0.12 -8.74
C CYS A 34 -0.91 1.01 -7.49
N VAL A 35 0.22 1.13 -6.79
CA VAL A 35 0.33 1.80 -5.50
C VAL A 35 1.29 2.98 -5.65
N PHE A 36 0.74 4.17 -5.59
CA PHE A 36 1.51 5.40 -5.64
C PHE A 36 1.78 5.87 -4.22
N LYS A 37 2.93 5.48 -3.66
CA LYS A 37 3.35 5.91 -2.32
C LYS A 37 3.50 7.44 -2.28
N MET A 38 2.83 8.05 -1.33
CA MET A 38 2.88 9.48 -1.04
C MET A 38 3.62 9.73 0.27
N ALA A 39 4.25 10.89 0.38
CA ALA A 39 4.94 11.31 1.59
C ALA A 39 3.98 11.71 2.72
N SER A 40 2.73 12.06 2.38
CA SER A 40 1.75 12.57 3.35
C SER A 40 0.32 12.21 2.97
N GLU A 41 -0.53 12.07 3.99
CA GLU A 41 -1.98 11.90 3.82
C GLU A 41 -2.58 13.05 3.00
N GLN A 42 -2.14 14.29 3.24
CA GLN A 42 -2.68 15.48 2.57
C GLN A 42 -2.45 15.44 1.05
N GLU A 43 -1.29 14.98 0.59
CA GLU A 43 -1.03 14.80 -0.85
C GLU A 43 -1.93 13.70 -1.43
N ALA A 44 -2.08 12.59 -0.71
CA ALA A 44 -2.97 11.51 -1.13
C ALA A 44 -4.44 11.99 -1.18
N LYS A 45 -4.89 12.77 -0.21
CA LYS A 45 -6.24 13.36 -0.15
C LYS A 45 -6.46 14.53 -1.11
N ALA A 46 -5.40 15.22 -1.53
CA ALA A 46 -5.48 16.35 -2.47
C ALA A 46 -5.55 15.89 -3.94
N GLN A 47 -5.17 14.65 -4.23
CA GLN A 47 -5.20 14.05 -5.57
C GLN A 47 -6.23 12.90 -5.75
N PRO A 48 -7.50 13.05 -5.32
CA PRO A 48 -8.53 12.07 -5.62
C PRO A 48 -8.97 12.26 -7.07
N ASP A 49 -8.22 11.66 -7.99
CA ASP A 49 -8.56 11.64 -9.41
C ASP A 49 -9.64 10.57 -9.68
N LYS A 50 -10.23 10.59 -10.88
CA LYS A 50 -11.21 9.55 -11.24
C LYS A 50 -10.50 8.19 -11.22
N ASN A 51 -10.84 7.36 -10.23
CA ASN A 51 -10.31 6.02 -9.93
C ASN A 51 -9.03 5.96 -9.06
N LEU A 52 -8.57 7.07 -8.48
CA LEU A 52 -7.50 7.07 -7.48
C LEU A 52 -8.10 7.33 -6.10
N TYR A 53 -7.84 6.41 -5.16
CA TYR A 53 -8.35 6.53 -3.81
C TYR A 53 -7.21 6.55 -2.80
N PRO A 54 -7.20 7.51 -1.86
CA PRO A 54 -6.20 7.56 -0.80
C PRO A 54 -6.41 6.40 0.16
N ALA A 55 -5.31 5.75 0.48
CA ALA A 55 -5.29 4.54 1.28
C ALA A 55 -4.04 4.48 2.14
N LEU A 56 -4.19 3.89 3.32
CA LEU A 56 -3.09 3.46 4.14
C LEU A 56 -2.71 2.04 3.75
N ILE A 57 -1.45 1.85 3.36
CA ILE A 57 -0.90 0.56 3.02
C ILE A 57 0.21 0.16 4.00
N CYS A 58 0.46 -1.14 4.09
CA CYS A 58 1.56 -1.71 4.86
C CYS A 58 2.41 -2.61 3.97
N GLY A 59 3.73 -2.42 4.06
CA GLY A 59 4.73 -3.17 3.31
C GLY A 59 6.11 -2.54 3.51
N PRO A 60 7.20 -3.11 2.98
CA PRO A 60 7.23 -4.06 1.86
C PRO A 60 7.24 -5.53 2.30
N ALA A 61 6.21 -6.28 1.93
CA ALA A 61 6.30 -7.74 1.92
C ALA A 61 6.95 -8.15 0.59
N LYS A 62 8.26 -8.43 0.65
CA LYS A 62 9.02 -8.88 -0.52
C LYS A 62 8.71 -10.37 -0.75
N SER A 63 8.01 -10.68 -1.84
CA SER A 63 7.87 -12.08 -2.25
C SER A 63 9.24 -12.63 -2.67
N SER A 64 9.46 -13.94 -2.52
CA SER A 64 10.69 -14.61 -2.97
C SER A 64 10.95 -14.44 -4.47
N GLU A 65 9.94 -14.04 -5.24
CA GLU A 65 9.98 -13.77 -6.68
C GLU A 65 10.39 -12.32 -7.02
N GLY A 66 10.65 -11.47 -6.02
CA GLY A 66 11.11 -10.09 -6.22
C GLY A 66 10.00 -9.03 -6.31
N TYR A 67 8.72 -9.44 -6.28
CA TYR A 67 7.60 -8.50 -6.25
C TYR A 67 7.39 -7.91 -4.85
N LEU A 68 7.18 -6.59 -4.79
CA LEU A 68 6.73 -5.90 -3.59
C LEU A 68 5.21 -5.92 -3.52
N LEU A 69 4.69 -6.65 -2.55
CA LEU A 69 3.26 -6.69 -2.25
C LEU A 69 2.96 -5.72 -1.10
N TYR A 70 1.96 -4.89 -1.32
CA TYR A 70 1.42 -3.99 -0.33
C TYR A 70 0.03 -4.46 0.09
N TYR A 71 -0.19 -4.46 1.39
CA TYR A 71 -1.48 -4.77 1.98
C TYR A 71 -2.21 -3.47 2.25
N LEU A 72 -3.45 -3.38 1.78
CA LEU A 72 -4.33 -2.30 2.17
C LEU A 72 -4.72 -2.48 3.65
N ILE A 73 -4.44 -1.47 4.47
CA ILE A 73 -4.96 -1.39 5.84
C ILE A 73 -6.34 -0.77 5.82
N GLU A 74 -6.44 0.47 5.35
CA GLU A 74 -7.69 1.24 5.34
C GLU A 74 -7.71 2.28 4.22
N TRP A 75 -8.91 2.72 3.84
CA TRP A 75 -9.11 3.84 2.92
C TRP A 75 -9.24 5.13 3.73
N LEU A 76 -8.57 6.19 3.30
CA LEU A 76 -8.55 7.50 3.99
C LEU A 76 -9.63 8.43 3.43
N ASP A 77 -10.83 7.90 3.16
CA ASP A 77 -11.97 8.64 2.57
C ASP A 77 -12.25 9.97 3.29
#